data_AF-A0A6J3C8Z5-F1
#
_entry.id   AF-A0A6J3C8Z5-F1
#
_cell.length_a   1.000
_cell.length_b   1.000
_cell.length_c   1.000
_cell.angle_alpha   90.00
_cell.angle_beta   90.00
_cell.angle_gamma   90.00
#
_symmetry.space_group_name_H-M   'P 1'
#
loop_
_entity.id
_entity.type
_entity.pdbx_description
1 polymer ?
#
loop_
_entity_poly.entity_id
_entity_poly.type
_entity_poly.pdbx_seq_one_letter_code
_entity_poly.pdbx_strand_id
1 'polypeptide(L)'
;MEVYYLLFVLSVFWHGTEGIMWSLAPNTQKCLKEELHANVLVAGEYEVTEATGQRIDYIIRDSKGHILSQKDSISKGKFTFVTETYDTFEVCFISKVPPERRGISQDVTLDIKVGIEAKNYEGKWIGEAAKLKPMELELKRLEDLSEAIVQDFTLMRKREEEMRDTNGSVIILFQSRPTTGSYSSAYSQWSASWDSPRGRSSTSAGTSRRRSLSNNTLNYTSRG
;
A
#
# COMPACT_ATOMS: atom_id res chain seq x y z
N MET A 1 -31.06 -24.99 -31.05
CA MET A 1 -31.57 -24.39 -29.79
C MET A 1 -30.54 -24.48 -28.67
N GLU A 2 -29.90 -25.63 -28.43
CA GLU A 2 -28.90 -25.79 -27.36
C GLU A 2 -27.64 -24.92 -27.49
N VAL A 3 -27.11 -24.75 -28.71
CA VAL A 3 -25.92 -23.91 -28.96
C VAL A 3 -26.19 -22.42 -28.68
N TYR A 4 -27.40 -21.93 -28.98
CA TYR A 4 -27.80 -20.55 -28.68
C TYR A 4 -27.95 -20.32 -27.17
N TYR A 5 -28.43 -21.31 -26.43
CA TYR A 5 -28.46 -21.27 -24.96
C TYR A 5 -27.05 -21.24 -24.36
N LEU A 6 -26.11 -22.04 -24.88
CA LEU A 6 -24.72 -22.03 -24.43
C LEU A 6 -24.03 -20.68 -24.73
N LEU A 7 -24.25 -20.09 -25.90
CA LEU A 7 -23.72 -18.76 -26.24
C LEU A 7 -24.33 -17.66 -25.36
N PHE A 8 -25.62 -17.75 -25.05
CA PHE A 8 -26.29 -16.80 -24.17
C PHE A 8 -25.76 -16.89 -22.73
N VAL A 9 -25.58 -18.11 -22.21
CA VAL A 9 -24.99 -18.34 -20.89
C VAL A 9 -23.56 -17.82 -20.82
N LEU A 10 -22.72 -18.07 -21.83
CA LEU A 10 -21.35 -17.55 -21.90
C LEU A 10 -21.28 -16.02 -21.95
N SER A 11 -22.26 -15.35 -22.57
CA SER A 11 -22.32 -13.89 -22.63
C SER A 11 -22.64 -13.24 -21.29
N VAL A 12 -23.43 -13.90 -20.44
CA VAL A 12 -23.83 -13.39 -19.12
C VAL A 12 -22.68 -13.49 -18.11
N PHE A 13 -21.77 -14.45 -18.28
CA PHE A 13 -20.59 -14.60 -17.42
C PHE A 13 -19.46 -13.59 -17.70
N TRP A 14 -19.59 -12.73 -18.72
CA TRP A 14 -18.53 -11.79 -19.11
C TRP A 14 -18.58 -10.44 -18.39
N HIS A 15 -19.46 -10.25 -17.42
CA HIS A 15 -19.46 -9.03 -16.63
C HIS A 15 -18.36 -9.08 -15.57
N GLY A 16 -17.18 -8.58 -15.95
CA GLY A 16 -16.13 -8.24 -14.99
C GLY A 16 -16.60 -7.10 -14.08
N THR A 17 -16.34 -7.22 -12.78
CA THR A 17 -16.51 -6.14 -11.82
C THR A 17 -15.14 -5.50 -11.59
N GLU A 18 -14.97 -4.23 -11.96
CA GLU A 18 -13.79 -3.45 -11.63
C GLU A 18 -14.12 -2.54 -10.44
N GLY A 19 -13.35 -2.68 -9.36
CA GLY A 19 -13.49 -1.83 -8.17
C GLY A 19 -13.34 -2.61 -6.86
N ILE A 20 -12.74 -1.95 -5.88
CA ILE A 20 -12.58 -2.47 -4.53
C ILE A 20 -13.65 -1.82 -3.66
N MET A 21 -14.48 -2.63 -3.01
CA MET A 21 -15.50 -2.14 -2.07
C MET A 21 -15.28 -2.74 -0.69
N TRP A 22 -15.34 -1.91 0.34
CA TRP A 22 -15.32 -2.38 1.72
C TRP A 22 -16.23 -1.54 2.62
N SER A 23 -16.69 -2.16 3.71
CA SER A 23 -17.45 -1.48 4.75
C SER A 23 -16.51 -0.85 5.78
N LEU A 24 -16.73 0.42 6.09
CA LEU A 24 -15.99 1.23 7.05
C LEU A 24 -16.84 1.45 8.30
N ALA A 25 -16.37 0.92 9.43
CA ALA A 25 -17.03 1.07 10.71
C ALA A 25 -16.92 2.53 11.23
N PRO A 26 -17.88 3.01 12.04
CA PRO A 26 -17.87 4.38 12.52
C PRO A 26 -16.67 4.67 13.41
N ASN A 27 -16.06 5.86 13.26
CA ASN A 27 -14.85 6.27 13.98
C ASN A 27 -13.64 5.34 13.76
N THR A 28 -13.60 4.63 12.63
CA THR A 28 -12.45 3.82 12.23
C THR A 28 -11.80 4.38 10.96
N GLN A 29 -10.57 3.93 10.71
CA GLN A 29 -9.86 4.21 9.47
C GLN A 29 -9.46 2.90 8.79
N LYS A 30 -9.53 2.88 7.47
CA LYS A 30 -9.00 1.79 6.63
C LYS A 30 -8.14 2.38 5.52
N CYS A 31 -7.01 1.73 5.26
CA CYS A 31 -6.04 2.18 4.28
C CYS A 31 -5.72 1.07 3.30
N LEU A 32 -5.63 1.44 2.02
CA LEU A 32 -5.07 0.61 0.97
C LEU A 32 -3.61 1.05 0.73
N LYS A 33 -2.67 0.12 0.75
CA LYS A 33 -1.25 0.40 0.50
C LYS A 33 -0.82 -0.23 -0.81
N GLU A 34 -0.07 0.51 -1.61
CA GLU A 34 0.39 0.06 -2.92
C GLU A 34 1.83 0.54 -3.18
N GLU A 35 2.65 -0.35 -3.74
CA GLU A 35 4.03 -0.04 -4.14
C GLU A 35 4.06 0.40 -5.61
N LEU A 36 4.53 1.61 -5.84
CA LEU A 36 4.56 2.22 -7.16
C LEU A 36 5.97 2.57 -7.58
N HIS A 37 6.21 2.50 -8.89
CA HIS A 37 7.47 2.89 -9.49
C HIS A 37 7.54 4.41 -9.66
N ALA A 38 8.75 4.92 -9.91
CA ALA A 38 8.97 6.32 -10.21
C ALA A 38 8.29 6.75 -11.53
N ASN A 39 7.82 8.00 -11.59
CA ASN A 39 7.24 8.64 -12.77
C ASN A 39 5.96 7.97 -13.31
N VAL A 40 5.15 7.39 -12.42
CA VAL A 40 3.89 6.75 -12.79
C VAL A 40 2.73 7.65 -12.40
N LEU A 41 1.81 7.86 -13.35
CA LEU A 41 0.55 8.58 -13.11
C LEU A 41 -0.44 7.66 -12.41
N VAL A 42 -1.06 8.14 -11.34
CA VAL A 42 -2.11 7.41 -10.62
C VAL A 42 -3.37 8.26 -10.64
N ALA A 43 -4.49 7.66 -11.04
CA ALA A 43 -5.80 8.28 -10.98
C ALA A 43 -6.76 7.34 -10.24
N GLY A 44 -7.47 7.87 -9.24
CA GLY A 44 -8.46 7.09 -8.52
C GLY A 44 -9.82 7.78 -8.48
N GLU A 45 -10.87 7.00 -8.54
CA GLU A 45 -12.26 7.41 -8.31
C GLU A 45 -12.78 6.73 -7.06
N TYR A 46 -13.43 7.52 -6.21
CA TYR A 46 -14.06 7.01 -4.99
C TYR A 46 -15.53 7.38 -4.94
N GLU A 47 -16.31 6.48 -4.38
CA GLU A 47 -17.71 6.66 -4.08
C GLU A 47 -18.01 6.13 -2.69
N VAL A 48 -18.62 6.97 -1.86
CA VAL A 48 -18.91 6.70 -0.46
C VAL A 48 -20.40 6.81 -0.25
N THR A 49 -20.98 5.81 0.41
CA THR A 49 -22.39 5.83 0.79
C THR A 49 -22.65 6.96 1.79
N GLU A 50 -23.44 7.96 1.39
CA GLU A 50 -23.78 9.09 2.25
C GLU A 50 -24.63 8.64 3.45
N ALA A 51 -24.25 9.07 4.66
CA ALA A 51 -24.97 8.80 5.89
C ALA A 51 -25.21 10.10 6.67
N THR A 52 -26.42 10.25 7.23
CA THR A 52 -26.82 11.51 7.86
C THR A 52 -26.08 11.79 9.18
N GLY A 53 -25.37 12.91 9.23
CA GLY A 53 -24.60 13.33 10.41
C GLY A 53 -23.30 12.55 10.62
N GLN A 54 -22.81 11.86 9.60
CA GLN A 54 -21.49 11.22 9.58
C GLN A 54 -20.73 11.76 8.37
N ARG A 55 -19.42 11.91 8.50
CA ARG A 55 -18.57 12.35 7.40
C ARG A 55 -17.37 11.42 7.26
N ILE A 56 -16.94 11.22 6.03
CA ILE A 56 -15.72 10.50 5.71
C ILE A 56 -14.75 11.49 5.12
N ASP A 57 -13.50 11.40 5.57
CA ASP A 57 -12.38 12.16 5.02
C ASP A 57 -11.43 11.16 4.36
N TYR A 58 -10.76 11.57 3.28
CA TYR A 58 -9.67 10.77 2.70
C TYR A 58 -8.34 11.49 2.79
N ILE A 59 -7.28 10.72 2.97
CA ILE A 59 -5.90 11.21 3.02
C ILE A 59 -5.02 10.23 2.26
N ILE A 60 -4.24 10.74 1.31
CA ILE A 60 -3.24 10.00 0.55
C ILE A 60 -1.86 10.39 1.06
N ARG A 61 -1.06 9.40 1.45
CA ARG A 61 0.28 9.61 2.00
C ARG A 61 1.31 8.75 1.31
N ASP A 62 2.52 9.26 1.27
CA ASP A 62 3.73 8.51 0.92
C ASP A 62 4.28 7.74 2.14
N SER A 63 5.24 6.83 1.95
CA SER A 63 5.91 6.08 3.02
C SER A 63 6.58 6.98 4.05
N LYS A 64 7.02 8.15 3.61
CA LYS A 64 7.62 9.23 4.42
C LYS A 64 6.58 10.03 5.21
N GLY A 65 5.29 9.76 5.03
CA GLY A 65 4.19 10.50 5.64
C GLY A 65 3.87 11.83 4.98
N HIS A 66 4.45 12.12 3.80
CA HIS A 66 4.10 13.31 3.03
C HIS A 66 2.69 13.17 2.45
N ILE A 67 1.86 14.22 2.59
CA ILE A 67 0.47 14.21 2.15
C ILE A 67 0.41 14.63 0.68
N LEU A 68 0.02 13.71 -0.20
CA LEU A 68 -0.12 13.98 -1.63
C LEU A 68 -1.46 14.62 -1.96
N SER A 69 -2.52 14.18 -1.29
CA SER A 69 -3.87 14.69 -1.47
C SER A 69 -4.69 14.42 -0.22
N GLN A 70 -5.55 15.36 0.15
CA GLN A 70 -6.49 15.19 1.24
C GLN A 70 -7.77 15.96 0.95
N LYS A 71 -8.89 15.45 1.43
CA LYS A 71 -10.16 16.17 1.40
C LYS A 71 -11.05 15.71 2.53
N ASP A 72 -11.74 16.68 3.12
CA ASP A 72 -12.71 16.45 4.19
C ASP A 72 -14.13 16.34 3.64
N SER A 73 -14.98 15.58 4.33
CA SER A 73 -16.41 15.42 4.03
C SER A 73 -16.69 15.03 2.58
N ILE A 74 -16.14 13.89 2.17
CA ILE A 74 -16.26 13.35 0.83
C ILE A 74 -17.48 12.43 0.65
N SER A 75 -18.09 12.50 -0.52
CA SER A 75 -19.11 11.55 -1.00
C SER A 75 -18.64 10.87 -2.28
N LYS A 76 -18.53 11.63 -3.38
CA LYS A 76 -17.98 11.15 -4.65
C LYS A 76 -16.92 12.09 -5.19
N GLY A 77 -15.88 11.54 -5.82
CA GLY A 77 -14.84 12.36 -6.42
C GLY A 77 -13.74 11.55 -7.07
N LYS A 78 -12.77 12.28 -7.63
CA LYS A 78 -11.57 11.72 -8.26
C LYS A 78 -10.33 12.41 -7.70
N PHE A 79 -9.22 11.69 -7.66
CA PHE A 79 -7.91 12.23 -7.34
C PHE A 79 -6.90 11.79 -8.40
N THR A 80 -5.85 12.58 -8.55
CA THR A 80 -4.76 12.27 -9.48
C THR A 80 -3.45 12.78 -8.89
N PHE A 81 -2.41 11.98 -8.94
CA PHE A 81 -1.05 12.37 -8.57
C PHE A 81 -0.03 11.61 -9.41
N VAL A 82 1.20 12.09 -9.44
CA VAL A 82 2.32 11.45 -10.13
C VAL A 82 3.37 11.10 -9.08
N THR A 83 3.94 9.91 -9.17
CA THR A 83 5.02 9.46 -8.30
C THR A 83 6.36 10.01 -8.78
N GLU A 84 7.21 10.49 -7.87
CA GLU A 84 8.55 10.98 -8.23
C GLU A 84 9.62 9.88 -8.12
N THR A 85 9.51 9.04 -7.08
CA THR A 85 10.45 7.96 -6.78
C THR A 85 9.71 6.64 -6.60
N TYR A 86 10.45 5.53 -6.64
CA TYR A 86 9.91 4.23 -6.22
C TYR A 86 9.57 4.31 -4.73
N ASP A 87 8.28 4.23 -4.40
CA ASP A 87 7.81 4.38 -3.03
C ASP A 87 6.46 3.69 -2.80
N THR A 88 6.09 3.50 -1.54
CA THR A 88 4.81 2.93 -1.11
C THR A 88 3.86 4.04 -0.71
N PHE A 89 2.72 4.11 -1.39
CA PHE A 89 1.68 5.08 -1.06
C PHE A 89 0.51 4.39 -0.37
N GLU A 90 -0.15 5.12 0.53
CA GLU A 90 -1.35 4.67 1.22
C GLU A 90 -2.52 5.63 1.00
N VAL A 91 -3.67 5.07 0.65
CA VAL A 91 -4.95 5.79 0.53
C VAL A 91 -5.82 5.39 1.71
N CYS A 92 -5.99 6.32 2.66
CA CYS A 92 -6.74 6.10 3.88
C CYS A 92 -8.09 6.82 3.85
N PHE A 93 -9.15 6.11 4.26
CA PHE A 93 -10.48 6.67 4.50
C PHE A 93 -10.77 6.63 6.00
N ILE A 94 -11.20 7.76 6.55
CA ILE A 94 -11.41 7.97 7.98
C ILE A 94 -12.86 8.37 8.19
N SER A 95 -13.62 7.54 8.90
CA SER A 95 -14.98 7.87 9.32
C SER A 95 -14.93 8.72 10.59
N LYS A 96 -15.63 9.85 10.60
CA LYS A 96 -15.79 10.72 11.77
C LYS A 96 -17.28 10.87 12.07
N VAL A 97 -17.68 10.37 13.24
CA VAL A 97 -19.04 10.42 13.75
C VAL A 97 -19.08 11.26 15.04
N PRO A 98 -19.94 12.29 15.13
CA PRO A 98 -20.12 13.06 16.36
C PRO A 98 -20.54 12.16 17.53
N PRO A 99 -20.09 12.45 18.76
CA PRO A 99 -20.35 11.61 19.94
C PRO A 99 -21.84 11.51 20.31
N GLU A 100 -22.67 12.38 19.76
CA GLU A 100 -24.10 12.50 20.07
C GLU A 100 -24.98 11.56 19.23
N ARG A 101 -24.42 10.90 18.20
CA ARG A 101 -25.15 9.97 17.33
C ARG A 101 -24.52 8.58 17.31
N ARG A 102 -25.36 7.57 17.13
CA ARG A 102 -24.89 6.23 16.80
C ARG A 102 -24.43 6.22 15.35
N GLY A 103 -23.19 5.81 15.13
CA GLY A 103 -22.62 5.65 13.79
C GLY A 103 -23.19 4.44 13.06
N ILE A 104 -23.20 4.52 11.73
CA ILE A 104 -23.66 3.48 10.81
C ILE A 104 -22.44 3.10 9.97
N SER A 105 -22.30 1.82 9.62
CA SER A 105 -21.24 1.40 8.71
C SER A 105 -21.50 2.03 7.33
N GLN A 106 -20.48 2.67 6.76
CA GLN A 106 -20.54 3.26 5.42
C GLN A 106 -19.69 2.43 4.49
N ASP A 107 -20.21 2.16 3.30
CA ASP A 107 -19.45 1.45 2.28
C ASP A 107 -18.66 2.45 1.42
N VAL A 108 -17.41 2.10 1.16
CA VAL A 108 -16.49 2.86 0.32
C VAL A 108 -16.12 2.00 -0.86
N THR A 109 -16.40 2.50 -2.05
CA THR A 109 -15.96 1.96 -3.32
C THR A 109 -14.79 2.80 -3.82
N LEU A 110 -13.69 2.14 -4.16
CA LEU A 110 -12.47 2.75 -4.66
C LEU A 110 -12.03 2.01 -5.92
N ASP A 111 -11.85 2.76 -7.00
CA ASP A 111 -11.24 2.32 -8.23
C ASP A 111 -9.94 3.11 -8.42
N ILE A 112 -8.80 2.42 -8.52
CA ILE A 112 -7.48 3.03 -8.75
C ILE A 112 -6.94 2.49 -10.06
N LYS A 113 -6.51 3.42 -10.91
CA LYS A 113 -5.85 3.15 -12.18
C LYS A 113 -4.43 3.69 -12.13
N VAL A 114 -3.50 2.90 -12.63
CA VAL A 114 -2.06 3.16 -12.56
C VAL A 114 -1.48 3.19 -13.98
N GLY A 115 -0.58 4.14 -14.24
CA GLY A 115 0.15 4.23 -15.49
C GLY A 115 -0.74 4.58 -16.69
N ILE A 116 -0.74 3.72 -17.70
CA ILE A 116 -1.49 3.97 -18.94
C ILE A 116 -3.01 3.93 -18.73
N GLU A 117 -3.49 3.13 -17.79
CA GLU A 117 -4.92 3.06 -17.45
C GLU A 117 -5.41 4.35 -16.79
N ALA A 118 -4.52 5.07 -16.10
CA ALA A 118 -4.81 6.38 -15.54
C ALA A 118 -4.88 7.48 -16.62
N LYS A 119 -4.21 7.30 -17.76
CA LYS A 119 -4.22 8.24 -18.88
C LYS A 119 -5.54 8.10 -19.66
N ASN A 120 -6.49 8.99 -19.39
CA ASN A 120 -7.76 8.99 -20.10
C ASN A 120 -7.65 9.60 -21.52
N TYR A 121 -7.39 8.77 -22.53
CA TYR A 121 -7.38 9.15 -23.95
C TYR A 121 -8.78 9.37 -24.55
N GLU A 122 -9.85 8.98 -23.85
CA GLU A 122 -11.23 9.08 -24.34
C GLU A 122 -11.81 10.49 -24.19
N GLY A 123 -11.23 11.29 -23.29
CA GLY A 123 -11.56 12.70 -23.16
C GLY A 123 -10.83 13.55 -24.20
N LYS A 124 -11.59 14.15 -25.11
CA LYS A 124 -11.18 15.19 -26.09
C LYS A 124 -10.23 16.29 -25.55
N TRP A 125 -10.15 16.43 -24.21
CA TRP A 125 -9.24 17.31 -23.46
C TRP A 125 -7.75 17.05 -23.70
N ILE A 126 -7.30 15.80 -23.91
CA ILE A 126 -5.88 15.52 -24.22
C ILE A 126 -5.55 16.00 -25.64
N GLY A 127 -6.47 15.79 -26.59
CA GLY A 127 -6.32 16.25 -27.97
C GLY A 127 -6.31 17.78 -28.09
N GLU A 128 -7.14 18.48 -27.30
CA GLU A 128 -7.17 19.95 -27.26
C GLU A 128 -5.96 20.54 -26.53
N ALA A 129 -5.49 19.94 -25.43
CA ALA A 129 -4.32 20.39 -24.70
C ALA A 129 -3.02 20.26 -25.53
N ALA A 130 -2.91 19.18 -26.31
CA ALA A 130 -1.76 18.94 -27.19
C ALA A 130 -1.94 19.47 -28.62
N LYS A 131 -3.12 20.02 -28.98
CA LYS A 131 -3.51 20.46 -30.33
C LYS A 131 -3.26 19.40 -31.42
N LEU A 132 -3.39 18.12 -31.07
CA LEU A 132 -3.14 17.01 -31.98
C LEU A 132 -4.36 16.76 -32.86
N LYS A 133 -4.14 16.34 -34.10
CA LYS A 133 -5.23 15.83 -34.94
C LYS A 133 -5.79 14.55 -34.30
N PRO A 134 -7.08 14.24 -34.49
CA PRO A 134 -7.70 13.03 -33.92
C PRO A 134 -6.95 11.75 -34.31
N MET A 135 -6.32 11.71 -35.49
CA MET A 135 -5.50 10.59 -35.95
C MET A 135 -4.12 10.50 -35.26
N GLU A 136 -3.53 11.62 -34.85
CA GLU A 136 -2.25 11.65 -34.13
C GLU A 136 -2.43 11.21 -32.66
N LEU A 137 -3.57 11.52 -32.05
CA LEU A 137 -3.90 11.10 -30.69
C LEU A 137 -3.98 9.57 -30.56
N GLU A 138 -4.60 8.91 -31.54
CA GLU A 138 -4.72 7.45 -31.55
C GLU A 138 -3.37 6.77 -31.72
N LEU A 139 -2.52 7.30 -32.62
CA LEU A 139 -1.15 6.82 -32.78
C LEU A 139 -0.34 7.00 -31.48
N LYS A 140 -0.49 8.14 -30.79
CA LYS A 140 0.20 8.37 -29.51
C LYS A 140 -0.26 7.41 -28.41
N ARG A 141 -1.55 7.11 -28.34
CA ARG A 141 -2.09 6.10 -27.41
C ARG A 141 -1.47 4.73 -27.65
N LEU A 142 -1.33 4.30 -28.91
CA LEU A 142 -0.74 3.01 -29.27
C LEU A 142 0.76 2.97 -28.95
N GLU A 143 1.49 4.07 -29.19
CA GLU A 143 2.89 4.21 -28.81
C GLU A 143 3.07 4.05 -27.30
N ASP A 144 2.33 4.83 -26.49
CA ASP A 144 2.41 4.77 -25.02
C ASP A 144 2.03 3.37 -24.49
N LEU A 145 1.10 2.68 -25.14
CA LEU A 145 0.72 1.30 -24.79
C LEU A 145 1.83 0.30 -25.10
N SER A 146 2.51 0.46 -26.23
CA SER A 146 3.65 -0.39 -26.57
C SER A 146 4.83 -0.19 -25.62
N GLU A 147 5.10 1.06 -25.20
CA GLU A 147 6.17 1.38 -24.24
C GLU A 147 5.88 0.79 -22.86
N ALA A 148 4.63 0.92 -22.38
CA ALA A 148 4.20 0.36 -21.10
C ALA A 148 4.37 -1.18 -21.07
N ILE A 149 3.99 -1.88 -22.13
CA ILE A 149 4.15 -3.34 -22.23
C ILE A 149 5.62 -3.75 -22.18
N VAL A 150 6.50 -3.05 -22.91
CA VAL A 150 7.94 -3.34 -22.88
C VAL A 150 8.52 -3.11 -21.48
N GLN A 151 8.11 -2.03 -20.82
CA GLN A 151 8.51 -1.75 -19.45
C GLN A 151 8.07 -2.86 -18.48
N ASP A 152 6.84 -3.35 -18.61
CA ASP A 152 6.34 -4.47 -17.80
C ASP A 152 7.14 -5.74 -18.03
N PHE A 153 7.51 -6.08 -19.28
CA PHE A 153 8.38 -7.23 -19.55
C PHE A 153 9.76 -7.08 -18.90
N THR A 154 10.36 -5.88 -18.93
CA THR A 154 11.64 -5.64 -18.25
C THR A 154 11.52 -5.80 -16.73
N LEU A 155 10.41 -5.35 -16.15
CA LEU A 155 10.13 -5.49 -14.73
C LEU A 155 9.90 -6.95 -14.33
N MET A 156 9.10 -7.70 -15.10
CA MET A 156 8.85 -9.13 -14.85
C MET A 156 10.16 -9.92 -14.87
N ARG A 157 11.02 -9.64 -15.86
CA ARG A 157 12.35 -10.26 -15.95
C ARG A 157 13.23 -9.92 -14.76
N LYS A 158 13.27 -8.64 -14.35
CA LYS A 158 14.07 -8.21 -13.19
C LYS A 158 13.61 -8.91 -11.90
N ARG A 159 12.30 -9.03 -11.67
CA ARG A 159 11.75 -9.74 -10.51
C ARG A 159 12.05 -11.24 -10.56
N GLU A 160 12.04 -11.86 -11.74
CA GLU A 160 12.47 -13.26 -11.91
C GLU A 160 13.94 -13.44 -11.53
N GLU A 161 14.82 -12.56 -12.01
CA GLU A 161 16.26 -12.57 -11.70
C GLU A 161 16.51 -12.43 -10.19
N GLU A 162 15.83 -11.48 -9.53
CA GLU A 162 15.88 -11.30 -8.06
C GLU A 162 15.38 -12.54 -7.30
N MET A 163 14.31 -13.18 -7.77
CA MET A 163 13.80 -14.43 -7.17
C MET A 163 14.76 -15.62 -7.40
N ARG A 164 15.43 -15.67 -8.56
CA ARG A 164 16.42 -16.72 -8.87
C ARG A 164 17.67 -16.58 -8.00
N ASP A 165 18.17 -15.37 -7.80
CA ASP A 165 19.34 -15.09 -6.98
C ASP A 165 19.07 -15.31 -5.48
N THR A 166 17.84 -15.04 -5.03
CA THR A 166 17.40 -15.38 -3.66
C THR A 166 17.38 -16.89 -3.44
N ASN A 167 16.91 -17.68 -4.43
CA ASN A 167 16.95 -19.14 -4.33
C ASN A 167 18.38 -19.70 -4.41
N GLY A 168 19.24 -19.13 -5.26
CA GLY A 168 20.65 -19.53 -5.37
C GLY A 168 21.43 -19.29 -4.08
N SER A 169 21.27 -18.11 -3.47
CA SER A 169 21.91 -17.77 -2.19
C SER A 169 21.42 -18.62 -1.02
N VAL A 170 20.12 -18.95 -0.95
CA VAL A 170 19.57 -19.87 0.06
C VAL A 170 20.08 -21.30 -0.13
N ILE A 171 20.19 -21.78 -1.37
CA ILE A 171 20.74 -23.11 -1.68
C ILE A 171 22.24 -23.21 -1.32
N ILE A 172 23.03 -22.17 -1.59
CA ILE A 172 24.46 -22.13 -1.23
C ILE A 172 24.64 -22.09 0.30
N LEU A 173 23.79 -21.35 1.03
CA LEU A 173 23.82 -21.35 2.51
C LEU A 173 23.45 -22.73 3.08
N PHE A 174 22.51 -23.46 2.48
CA PHE A 174 22.16 -24.83 2.91
C PHE A 174 23.22 -25.89 2.60
N GLN A 175 23.96 -25.75 1.49
CA GLN A 175 25.04 -26.69 1.11
C GLN A 175 26.34 -26.47 1.88
N SER A 176 26.49 -25.36 2.60
CA SER A 176 27.67 -25.07 3.42
C SER A 176 27.69 -25.74 4.81
N ARG A 177 26.80 -26.72 5.10
CA ARG A 177 26.97 -27.58 6.29
C ARG A 177 28.22 -28.45 6.11
N PRO A 178 29.26 -28.32 6.96
CA PRO A 178 30.46 -29.14 6.82
C PRO A 178 30.15 -30.59 7.16
N THR A 179 30.32 -31.49 6.19
CA THR A 179 30.42 -32.92 6.46
C THR A 179 31.84 -33.23 6.91
N THR A 180 32.04 -33.37 8.23
CA THR A 180 32.86 -34.38 8.95
C THR A 180 33.45 -33.85 10.27
N GLY A 181 33.00 -34.46 11.37
CA GLY A 181 33.86 -34.93 12.46
C GLY A 181 34.53 -33.93 13.41
N SER A 182 33.81 -33.46 14.42
CA SER A 182 34.17 -33.72 15.83
C SER A 182 33.02 -33.30 16.75
N TYR A 183 32.53 -34.24 17.56
CA TYR A 183 31.52 -33.98 18.59
C TYR A 183 32.25 -33.30 19.75
N SER A 184 32.21 -31.97 19.82
CA SER A 184 32.44 -31.24 21.07
C SER A 184 31.23 -30.36 21.34
N SER A 185 30.56 -30.68 22.44
CA SER A 185 29.39 -29.97 22.94
C SER A 185 29.79 -28.57 23.37
N ALA A 186 29.44 -27.58 22.56
CA ALA A 186 29.39 -26.17 22.96
C ALA A 186 28.09 -25.58 22.43
N TYR A 187 27.00 -25.88 23.15
CA TYR A 187 25.71 -25.21 22.95
C TYR A 187 25.85 -23.74 23.37
N SER A 188 26.20 -22.87 22.43
CA SER A 188 26.04 -21.42 22.58
C SER A 188 24.81 -20.97 21.80
N GLN A 189 23.67 -21.13 22.47
CA GLN A 189 22.60 -20.16 22.65
C GLN A 189 22.53 -19.00 21.63
N TRP A 190 21.86 -19.23 20.49
CA TRP A 190 21.19 -18.17 19.75
C TRP A 190 19.70 -18.21 20.11
N SER A 191 19.32 -17.39 21.08
CA SER A 191 17.91 -17.18 21.42
C SER A 191 17.27 -16.28 20.36
N ALA A 192 16.46 -16.88 19.48
CA ALA A 192 15.46 -16.13 18.72
C ALA A 192 14.39 -15.65 19.71
N SER A 193 14.38 -14.34 19.98
CA SER A 193 13.33 -13.71 20.80
C SER A 193 12.05 -13.65 19.99
N TRP A 194 11.14 -14.59 20.24
CA TRP A 194 9.73 -14.48 19.86
C TRP A 194 8.98 -13.89 21.05
N ASP A 195 8.88 -12.55 21.11
CA ASP A 195 8.06 -11.89 22.12
C ASP A 195 6.59 -11.92 21.70
N SER A 196 5.85 -12.86 22.28
CA SER A 196 4.39 -12.80 22.38
C SER A 196 4.00 -12.25 23.77
N PRO A 197 3.11 -11.24 23.85
CA PRO A 197 2.76 -10.62 25.13
C PRO A 197 1.65 -11.44 25.80
N ARG A 198 1.99 -12.17 26.86
CA ARG A 198 1.02 -12.56 27.90
C ARG A 198 1.74 -12.90 29.20
N GLY A 199 1.76 -11.94 30.12
CA GLY A 199 2.21 -12.13 31.49
C GLY A 199 1.35 -11.33 32.46
N ARG A 200 0.53 -12.04 33.24
CA ARG A 200 -0.13 -11.53 34.46
C ARG A 200 0.29 -12.41 35.63
N SER A 201 0.43 -11.75 36.78
CA SER A 201 0.48 -12.26 38.17
C SER A 201 1.70 -13.10 38.54
N SER A 202 2.65 -12.50 39.28
CA SER A 202 2.76 -12.51 40.76
C SER A 202 3.44 -13.80 41.25
N THR A 203 4.41 -13.81 42.17
CA THR A 203 4.38 -13.20 43.52
C THR A 203 5.75 -13.41 44.19
N SER A 204 6.10 -12.52 45.13
CA SER A 204 6.95 -12.72 46.33
C SER A 204 8.42 -13.14 46.13
N ALA A 205 9.40 -12.76 46.94
CA ALA A 205 9.64 -11.82 48.02
C ALA A 205 11.19 -11.88 48.16
N GLY A 206 11.94 -10.78 48.23
CA GLY A 206 12.22 -10.11 49.50
C GLY A 206 13.70 -9.74 49.56
N THR A 207 13.94 -8.42 49.62
CA THR A 207 14.92 -7.72 50.48
C THR A 207 16.40 -8.08 50.35
N SER A 208 17.27 -7.18 49.85
CA SER A 208 17.94 -6.21 50.72
C SER A 208 18.52 -5.00 49.97
N ARG A 209 18.34 -3.83 50.59
CA ARG A 209 18.71 -2.48 50.16
C ARG A 209 20.23 -2.25 50.18
N ARG A 210 20.72 -1.42 49.24
CA ARG A 210 21.51 -0.22 49.56
C ARG A 210 21.14 0.91 48.60
N ARG A 211 20.86 2.09 49.16
CA ARG A 211 20.41 3.30 48.46
C ARG A 211 21.46 4.39 48.62
N SER A 212 21.63 5.13 47.51
CA SER A 212 21.97 6.56 47.35
C SER A 212 23.27 7.13 47.92
N LEU A 213 23.98 7.84 47.04
CA LEU A 213 24.35 9.26 47.12
C LEU A 213 24.55 9.71 45.66
N SER A 214 23.69 10.54 45.06
CA SER A 214 23.75 12.01 45.06
C SER A 214 25.14 12.55 44.70
N ASN A 215 25.29 13.14 43.50
CA ASN A 215 25.66 14.56 43.42
C ASN A 215 25.60 15.15 42.01
N ASN A 216 25.33 16.45 42.05
CA ASN A 216 24.97 17.41 41.03
C ASN A 216 26.17 17.93 40.19
N THR A 217 25.79 18.50 39.03
CA THR A 217 26.31 19.71 38.34
C THR A 217 27.77 19.80 37.88
N LEU A 218 27.98 20.15 36.61
CA LEU A 218 28.26 21.54 36.18
C LEU A 218 28.36 21.66 34.65
N ASN A 219 27.71 22.70 34.12
CA ASN A 219 27.85 23.24 32.77
C ASN A 219 29.25 23.84 32.53
N TYR A 220 29.72 23.82 31.28
CA TYR A 220 30.64 24.85 30.78
C TYR A 220 30.28 25.25 29.35
N THR A 221 29.96 26.53 29.19
CA THR A 221 29.87 27.30 27.96
C THR A 221 31.14 28.15 27.83
N SER A 222 31.74 28.20 26.64
CA SER A 222 32.55 29.33 26.13
C SER A 222 32.81 29.07 24.63
N ARG A 223 32.13 29.74 23.69
CA ARG A 223 32.41 31.08 23.13
C ARG A 223 33.82 31.25 22.55
N GLY A 224 33.88 31.70 21.31
CA GLY A 224 35.07 32.14 20.59
C GLY A 224 34.83 32.07 19.10
#